data_AF-A0A3D5X7U8-F1
#
_entry.id   AF-A0A3D5X7U8-F1
#
_cell.length_a   1.000
_cell.length_b   1.000
_cell.length_c   1.000
_cell.angle_alpha   90.00
_cell.angle_beta   90.00
_cell.angle_gamma   90.00
#
_symmetry.space_group_name_H-M   'P 1'
#
loop_
_entity.id
_entity.type
_entity.pdbx_description
1 polymer ?
#
loop_
_entity_poly.entity_id
_entity_poly.type
_entity_poly.pdbx_seq_one_letter_code
_entity_poly.pdbx_strand_id
1 'polypeptide(L)'
;FKDADVTIVVGANDVLNPAARNAEDTPIYGMPILNVDECKNIVIFNYDLKPGYSGVENPIYSRKSGVAVVQGDAAQTLNELLGKLNAPAESKKADRVEATGLDYVEAIKNAKTAIIVPGYGMALAQAQHLVNNLAKEMKSNGTTVKYAIHPVAGRMPGHMDVLLVEADVPFDDVFEMDEINGEFKDADVTIVVGANDVLNPAARNAQDTPIYGMPILNVDECKNIVIFNYDLNPGYSGVDNPIYKRKSGVAVVQGDAAQTLTELLNKI
;
A
#
# COMPACT_ATOMS: atom_id res chain seq x y z
N PHE A 1 -2.86 -3.01 -28.33
CA PHE A 1 -2.90 -4.48 -28.18
C PHE A 1 -2.57 -5.22 -29.47
N LYS A 2 -3.19 -4.86 -30.61
CA LYS A 2 -2.94 -5.48 -31.92
C LYS A 2 -1.47 -5.61 -32.34
N ASP A 3 -0.65 -4.63 -32.00
CA ASP A 3 0.78 -4.60 -32.37
C ASP A 3 1.71 -5.29 -31.35
N ALA A 4 1.18 -5.72 -30.20
CA ALA A 4 1.97 -6.42 -29.19
C ALA A 4 2.13 -7.91 -29.57
N ASP A 5 3.34 -8.44 -29.43
CA ASP A 5 3.63 -9.86 -29.66
C ASP A 5 3.00 -10.76 -28.59
N VAL A 6 2.93 -10.28 -27.34
CA VAL A 6 2.27 -10.94 -26.22
C VAL A 6 1.60 -9.90 -25.30
N THR A 7 0.42 -10.22 -24.79
CA THR A 7 -0.25 -9.48 -23.71
C THR A 7 -0.37 -10.38 -22.48
N ILE A 8 0.10 -9.88 -21.34
CA ILE A 8 -0.04 -10.56 -20.04
C ILE A 8 -1.22 -9.92 -19.29
N VAL A 9 -2.16 -10.75 -18.86
CA VAL A 9 -3.33 -10.38 -18.08
C VAL A 9 -3.20 -10.98 -16.69
N VAL A 10 -3.37 -10.17 -15.65
CA VAL A 10 -3.23 -10.61 -14.25
C VAL A 10 -4.48 -10.18 -13.48
N GLY A 11 -5.25 -11.15 -12.97
CA GLY A 11 -6.41 -10.91 -12.11
C GLY A 11 -7.56 -10.12 -12.74
N ALA A 12 -7.56 -9.90 -14.06
CA ALA A 12 -8.55 -9.09 -14.76
C ALA A 12 -9.50 -9.98 -15.59
N ASN A 13 -10.79 -9.65 -15.58
CA ASN A 13 -11.82 -10.37 -16.33
C ASN A 13 -12.76 -9.41 -17.09
N ASP A 14 -13.65 -8.69 -16.40
CA ASP A 14 -14.70 -7.89 -17.06
C ASP A 14 -14.14 -6.72 -17.88
N VAL A 15 -13.08 -6.07 -17.38
CA VAL A 15 -12.43 -4.90 -18.02
C VAL A 15 -11.76 -5.20 -19.37
N LEU A 16 -11.67 -6.46 -19.75
CA LEU A 16 -11.12 -6.93 -21.03
C LEU A 16 -12.07 -7.89 -21.76
N ASN A 17 -13.30 -8.06 -21.26
CA ASN A 17 -14.26 -9.02 -21.81
C ASN A 17 -14.88 -8.49 -23.11
N PRO A 18 -14.57 -9.06 -24.30
CA PRO A 18 -15.07 -8.57 -25.58
C PRO A 18 -16.59 -8.71 -25.75
N ALA A 19 -17.26 -9.48 -24.87
CA ALA A 19 -18.73 -9.52 -24.83
C ALA A 19 -19.33 -8.14 -24.57
N ALA A 20 -18.63 -7.24 -23.87
CA ALA A 20 -19.07 -5.85 -23.67
C ALA A 20 -19.37 -5.09 -24.97
N ARG A 21 -18.77 -5.48 -26.11
CA ARG A 21 -19.02 -4.82 -27.40
C ARG A 21 -20.28 -5.30 -28.12
N ASN A 22 -20.72 -6.53 -27.87
CA ASN A 22 -21.68 -7.21 -28.74
C ASN A 22 -22.85 -7.91 -28.00
N ALA A 23 -22.75 -8.11 -26.69
CA ALA A 23 -23.75 -8.86 -25.92
C ALA A 23 -24.75 -7.88 -25.27
N GLU A 24 -25.72 -7.41 -26.06
CA GLU A 24 -26.62 -6.27 -25.71
C GLU A 24 -27.41 -6.45 -24.41
N ASP A 25 -27.74 -7.69 -24.04
CA ASP A 25 -28.53 -8.02 -22.86
C ASP A 25 -27.68 -8.32 -21.60
N THR A 26 -26.41 -7.91 -21.60
CA THR A 26 -25.49 -8.18 -20.50
C THR A 26 -25.15 -6.92 -19.69
N PRO A 27 -24.86 -7.05 -18.37
CA PRO A 27 -24.49 -5.91 -17.53
C PRO A 27 -23.25 -5.13 -18.01
N ILE A 28 -22.44 -5.71 -18.89
CA ILE A 28 -21.22 -5.10 -19.42
C ILE A 28 -21.40 -4.51 -20.82
N TYR A 29 -22.59 -4.60 -21.42
CA TYR A 29 -22.80 -4.04 -22.77
C TYR A 29 -22.53 -2.54 -22.80
N GLY A 30 -21.72 -2.10 -23.77
CA GLY A 30 -21.31 -0.71 -23.91
C GLY A 30 -20.26 -0.25 -22.89
N MET A 31 -19.82 -1.12 -21.98
CA MET A 31 -18.73 -0.80 -21.06
C MET A 31 -17.41 -0.63 -21.86
N PRO A 32 -16.63 0.44 -21.62
CA PRO A 32 -15.31 0.56 -22.21
C PRO A 32 -14.41 -0.56 -21.68
N ILE A 33 -13.73 -1.28 -22.58
CA ILE A 33 -12.82 -2.38 -22.24
C ILE A 33 -11.46 -2.17 -22.89
N LEU A 34 -10.45 -2.82 -22.32
CA LEU A 34 -9.14 -2.98 -22.96
C LEU A 34 -9.25 -4.01 -24.08
N ASN A 35 -8.77 -3.68 -25.28
CA ASN A 35 -8.84 -4.55 -26.47
C ASN A 35 -7.80 -5.69 -26.46
N VAL A 36 -7.66 -6.39 -25.33
CA VAL A 36 -6.72 -7.52 -25.15
C VAL A 36 -6.98 -8.62 -26.18
N ASP A 37 -8.24 -8.82 -26.56
CA ASP A 37 -8.68 -9.80 -27.56
C ASP A 37 -8.04 -9.61 -28.95
N GLU A 38 -7.61 -8.38 -29.28
CA GLU A 38 -6.90 -8.08 -30.52
C GLU A 38 -5.44 -8.56 -30.53
N CYS A 39 -4.86 -8.95 -29.39
CA CYS A 39 -3.49 -9.42 -29.32
C CYS A 39 -3.36 -10.85 -29.90
N LYS A 40 -2.21 -11.13 -30.53
CA LYS A 40 -1.92 -12.44 -31.12
C LYS A 40 -1.75 -13.52 -30.06
N ASN A 41 -0.96 -13.23 -29.02
CA ASN A 41 -0.70 -14.14 -27.90
C ASN A 41 -1.12 -13.49 -26.59
N ILE A 42 -1.94 -14.17 -25.81
CA ILE A 42 -2.46 -13.69 -24.54
C ILE A 42 -2.11 -14.74 -23.47
N VAL A 43 -1.51 -14.31 -22.37
CA VAL A 43 -1.29 -15.17 -21.20
C VAL A 43 -2.08 -14.58 -20.04
N ILE A 44 -2.99 -15.36 -19.46
CA ILE A 44 -3.92 -14.91 -18.42
C ILE A 44 -3.63 -15.65 -17.14
N PHE A 45 -3.43 -14.93 -16.04
CA PHE A 45 -3.21 -15.45 -14.69
C PHE A 45 -4.43 -15.10 -13.83
N ASN A 46 -5.40 -16.02 -13.76
CA ASN A 46 -6.64 -15.84 -13.00
C ASN A 46 -6.92 -17.08 -12.15
N TYR A 47 -7.62 -16.91 -11.03
CA TYR A 47 -7.89 -18.00 -10.10
C TYR A 47 -8.63 -19.17 -10.75
N ASP A 48 -9.67 -18.87 -11.53
CA ASP A 48 -10.43 -19.83 -12.30
C ASP A 48 -10.93 -19.22 -13.62
N LEU A 49 -11.75 -19.98 -14.35
CA LEU A 49 -12.36 -19.55 -15.62
C LEU A 49 -13.75 -18.94 -15.43
N LYS A 50 -14.21 -18.73 -14.19
CA LYS A 50 -15.56 -18.22 -13.98
C LYS A 50 -15.67 -16.79 -14.49
N PRO A 51 -16.90 -16.35 -14.80
CA PRO A 51 -17.19 -14.96 -15.05
C PRO A 51 -16.66 -14.03 -13.96
N GLY A 52 -16.37 -12.78 -14.35
CA GLY A 52 -16.05 -11.73 -13.40
C GLY A 52 -17.25 -11.33 -12.55
N TYR A 53 -17.15 -10.15 -11.94
CA TYR A 53 -18.22 -9.55 -11.15
C TYR A 53 -19.54 -9.46 -11.93
N SER A 54 -19.45 -9.24 -13.25
CA SER A 54 -20.61 -9.12 -14.13
C SER A 54 -21.44 -10.39 -14.28
N GLY A 55 -20.89 -11.58 -13.97
CA GLY A 55 -21.53 -12.86 -14.27
C GLY A 55 -21.51 -13.24 -15.76
N VAL A 56 -20.85 -12.46 -16.62
CA VAL A 56 -20.75 -12.72 -18.06
C VAL A 56 -19.49 -13.52 -18.39
N GLU A 57 -19.66 -14.64 -19.08
CA GLU A 57 -18.56 -15.47 -19.59
C GLU A 57 -17.60 -14.65 -20.46
N ASN A 58 -16.30 -14.93 -20.36
CA ASN A 58 -15.28 -14.20 -21.12
C ASN A 58 -14.86 -15.00 -22.35
N PRO A 59 -15.22 -14.57 -23.58
CA PRO A 59 -14.90 -15.33 -24.80
C PRO A 59 -13.40 -15.55 -25.01
N ILE A 60 -12.53 -14.71 -24.44
CA ILE A 60 -11.06 -14.85 -24.56
C ILE A 60 -10.60 -16.21 -24.00
N TYR A 61 -11.20 -16.71 -22.91
CA TYR A 61 -10.83 -18.00 -22.31
C TYR A 61 -11.11 -19.19 -23.23
N SER A 62 -12.08 -19.05 -24.13
CA SER A 62 -12.48 -20.11 -25.07
C SER A 62 -11.74 -20.06 -26.41
N ARG A 63 -10.83 -19.08 -26.60
CA ARG A 63 -10.11 -18.90 -27.86
C ARG A 63 -9.15 -20.06 -28.11
N LYS A 64 -9.35 -20.77 -29.23
CA LYS A 64 -8.65 -22.02 -29.58
C LYS A 64 -7.13 -21.91 -29.77
N SER A 65 -6.59 -20.71 -30.02
CA SER A 65 -5.17 -20.49 -30.28
C SER A 65 -4.72 -19.09 -29.87
N GLY A 66 -3.46 -18.98 -29.45
CA GLY A 66 -2.89 -17.71 -29.01
C GLY A 66 -3.40 -17.25 -27.65
N VAL A 67 -3.98 -18.14 -26.83
CA VAL A 67 -4.35 -17.86 -25.44
C VAL A 67 -3.87 -19.00 -24.56
N ALA A 68 -3.19 -18.65 -23.48
CA ALA A 68 -2.87 -19.55 -22.38
C ALA A 68 -3.51 -18.99 -21.11
N VAL A 69 -4.34 -19.78 -20.43
CA VAL A 69 -4.89 -19.42 -19.12
C VAL A 69 -4.21 -20.28 -18.06
N VAL A 70 -3.52 -19.63 -17.14
CA VAL A 70 -2.87 -20.24 -15.98
C VAL A 70 -3.81 -20.02 -14.80
N GLN A 71 -4.43 -21.11 -14.34
CA GLN A 71 -5.36 -21.10 -13.22
C GLN A 71 -4.62 -21.18 -11.89
N GLY A 72 -5.09 -20.44 -10.89
CA GLY A 72 -4.57 -20.45 -9.52
C GLY A 72 -4.36 -19.04 -9.00
N ASP A 73 -3.86 -18.95 -7.77
CA ASP A 73 -3.49 -17.65 -7.20
C ASP A 73 -2.53 -16.92 -8.14
N ALA A 74 -2.87 -15.69 -8.50
CA ALA A 74 -2.15 -14.93 -9.53
C ALA A 74 -0.70 -14.64 -9.09
N ALA A 75 -0.48 -14.39 -7.79
CA ALA A 75 0.86 -14.15 -7.26
C ALA A 75 1.71 -15.42 -7.31
N GLN A 76 1.17 -16.58 -6.92
CA GLN A 76 1.87 -17.87 -7.00
C GLN A 76 2.24 -18.23 -8.44
N THR A 77 1.26 -18.18 -9.35
CA THR A 77 1.44 -18.57 -10.75
C THR A 77 2.38 -17.64 -11.51
N LEU A 78 2.37 -16.33 -11.21
CA LEU A 78 3.37 -15.39 -11.72
C LEU A 78 4.77 -15.67 -11.16
N ASN A 79 4.90 -15.96 -9.87
CA ASN A 79 6.19 -16.31 -9.28
C ASN A 79 6.77 -17.58 -9.90
N GLU A 80 5.94 -18.58 -10.20
CA GLU A 80 6.37 -19.76 -10.95
C GLU A 80 6.85 -19.42 -12.37
N LEU A 81 6.14 -18.53 -13.08
CA LEU A 81 6.57 -18.05 -14.39
C LEU A 81 7.91 -17.30 -14.28
N LEU A 82 8.04 -16.39 -13.32
CA LEU A 82 9.27 -15.63 -13.10
C LEU A 82 10.45 -16.57 -12.79
N GLY A 83 10.25 -17.56 -11.92
CA GLY A 83 11.25 -18.59 -11.63
C GLY A 83 11.68 -19.39 -12.86
N LYS A 84 10.76 -19.59 -13.82
CA LYS A 84 11.05 -20.23 -15.13
C LYS A 84 11.72 -19.26 -16.12
N LEU A 85 11.51 -17.95 -15.99
CA LEU A 85 12.05 -16.93 -16.89
C LEU A 85 13.45 -16.46 -16.52
N ASN A 86 13.84 -16.43 -15.24
CA ASN A 86 15.21 -16.34 -14.69
C ASN A 86 15.18 -16.14 -13.14
N ALA A 87 16.20 -16.65 -12.42
CA ALA A 87 16.33 -16.65 -10.95
C ALA A 87 16.57 -15.24 -10.31
N PRO A 88 16.29 -15.04 -9.02
CA PRO A 88 15.73 -13.80 -8.46
C PRO A 88 16.75 -12.68 -8.15
N ALA A 89 16.29 -11.44 -8.19
CA ALA A 89 16.92 -10.32 -7.52
C ALA A 89 16.60 -10.40 -6.02
N GLU A 90 17.58 -10.82 -5.21
CA GLU A 90 17.49 -10.73 -3.75
C GLU A 90 17.43 -9.26 -3.32
N SER A 91 16.43 -8.91 -2.51
CA SER A 91 16.45 -7.69 -1.73
C SER A 91 17.57 -7.79 -0.70
N LYS A 92 18.58 -6.92 -0.82
CA LYS A 92 19.65 -6.83 0.18
C LYS A 92 19.02 -6.47 1.53
N LYS A 93 19.36 -7.23 2.57
CA LYS A 93 19.19 -6.82 3.97
C LYS A 93 19.98 -5.52 4.15
N ALA A 94 19.28 -4.41 4.30
CA ALA A 94 19.91 -3.17 4.76
C ALA A 94 20.40 -3.37 6.20
N ASP A 95 21.56 -2.79 6.51
CA ASP A 95 22.06 -2.73 7.88
C ASP A 95 21.03 -2.01 8.74
N ARG A 96 20.53 -2.72 9.75
CA ARG A 96 19.47 -2.25 10.65
C ARG A 96 20.08 -1.27 11.65
N VAL A 97 19.82 0.01 11.46
CA VAL A 97 20.10 1.03 12.47
C VAL A 97 18.79 1.46 13.08
N GLU A 98 18.64 1.17 14.36
CA GLU A 98 17.56 1.68 15.19
C GLU A 98 17.99 3.07 15.66
N ALA A 99 17.45 4.12 15.03
CA ALA A 99 17.83 5.49 15.35
C ALA A 99 16.89 6.11 16.39
N THR A 100 17.53 6.61 17.46
CA THR A 100 17.13 7.54 18.52
C THR A 100 16.20 7.07 19.65
N GLY A 101 16.78 6.88 20.84
CA GLY A 101 16.36 7.37 22.17
C GLY A 101 15.00 7.00 22.78
N LEU A 102 14.02 6.58 21.98
CA LEU A 102 12.69 6.17 22.42
C LEU A 102 12.63 4.63 22.41
N ASP A 103 12.26 4.03 23.53
CA ASP A 103 11.83 2.63 23.54
C ASP A 103 10.48 2.54 22.85
N TYR A 104 10.51 2.29 21.54
CA TYR A 104 9.33 2.29 20.69
C TYR A 104 8.37 1.14 21.04
N VAL A 105 8.88 0.02 21.57
CA VAL A 105 8.04 -1.12 21.98
C VAL A 105 7.25 -0.73 23.22
N GLU A 106 7.90 -0.18 24.24
CA GLU A 106 7.20 0.32 25.43
C GLU A 106 6.25 1.47 25.10
N ALA A 107 6.63 2.38 24.21
CA ALA A 107 5.78 3.48 23.78
C ALA A 107 4.49 2.98 23.13
N ILE A 108 4.58 1.95 22.28
CA ILE A 108 3.42 1.33 21.63
C ILE A 108 2.57 0.54 22.63
N LYS A 109 3.17 -0.26 23.52
CA LYS A 109 2.42 -1.06 24.51
C LYS A 109 1.64 -0.22 25.51
N ASN A 110 2.18 0.94 25.90
CA ASN A 110 1.61 1.78 26.96
C ASN A 110 0.72 2.92 26.44
N ALA A 111 0.60 3.10 25.12
CA ALA A 111 -0.21 4.16 24.53
C ALA A 111 -1.70 3.95 24.84
N LYS A 112 -2.42 5.04 25.12
CA LYS A 112 -3.89 5.04 25.21
C LYS A 112 -4.52 5.55 23.92
N THR A 113 -3.82 6.40 23.19
CA THR A 113 -4.23 6.91 21.88
C THR A 113 -3.10 6.74 20.87
N ALA A 114 -3.41 6.14 19.72
CA ALA A 114 -2.47 5.92 18.64
C ALA A 114 -3.05 6.36 17.30
N ILE A 115 -2.23 7.02 16.49
CA ILE A 115 -2.57 7.38 15.11
C ILE A 115 -1.60 6.67 14.18
N ILE A 116 -2.13 5.86 13.25
CA ILE A 116 -1.36 5.15 12.23
C ILE A 116 -1.38 5.97 10.94
N VAL A 117 -0.22 6.23 10.36
CA VAL A 117 -0.04 6.95 9.10
C VAL A 117 0.55 6.00 8.05
N PRO A 118 -0.29 5.38 7.20
CA PRO A 118 0.19 4.52 6.12
C PRO A 118 0.73 5.34 4.94
N GLY A 119 1.70 4.79 4.22
CA GLY A 119 2.27 5.39 3.03
C GLY A 119 2.73 4.38 1.99
N TYR A 120 3.43 4.86 0.96
CA TYR A 120 3.83 4.04 -0.18
C TYR A 120 4.71 2.84 0.19
N GLY A 121 5.58 2.97 1.21
CA GLY A 121 6.40 1.85 1.67
C GLY A 121 5.59 0.69 2.26
N MET A 122 4.41 0.97 2.84
CA MET A 122 3.47 -0.08 3.27
C MET A 122 2.97 -0.89 2.06
N ALA A 123 2.62 -0.19 0.96
CA ALA A 123 2.17 -0.83 -0.28
C ALA A 123 3.27 -1.67 -0.92
N LEU A 124 4.51 -1.16 -0.98
CA LEU A 124 5.66 -1.91 -1.52
C LEU A 124 5.92 -3.19 -0.72
N ALA A 125 5.81 -3.13 0.60
CA ALA A 125 6.04 -4.27 1.48
C ALA A 125 4.81 -5.20 1.62
N GLN A 126 3.65 -4.83 1.05
CA GLN A 126 2.38 -5.54 1.24
C GLN A 126 2.04 -5.72 2.74
N ALA A 127 2.27 -4.66 3.53
CA ALA A 127 2.21 -4.72 4.98
C ALA A 127 0.83 -4.37 5.58
N GLN A 128 -0.20 -4.10 4.76
CA GLN A 128 -1.52 -3.64 5.20
C GLN A 128 -2.18 -4.56 6.24
N HIS A 129 -2.07 -5.88 6.07
CA HIS A 129 -2.60 -6.83 7.06
C HIS A 129 -1.83 -6.81 8.39
N LEU A 130 -0.51 -6.63 8.34
CA LEU A 130 0.32 -6.51 9.55
C LEU A 130 0.00 -5.23 10.31
N VAL A 131 -0.24 -4.13 9.58
CA VAL A 131 -0.69 -2.87 10.16
C VAL A 131 -2.04 -3.04 10.87
N ASN A 132 -3.03 -3.70 10.25
CA ASN A 132 -4.31 -3.96 10.91
C ASN A 132 -4.17 -4.92 12.10
N ASN A 133 -3.29 -5.92 12.02
CA ASN A 133 -3.01 -6.83 13.15
C ASN A 133 -2.41 -6.07 14.34
N LEU A 134 -1.48 -5.13 14.09
CA LEU A 134 -0.94 -4.26 15.12
C LEU A 134 -2.03 -3.41 15.76
N ALA A 135 -2.91 -2.79 14.96
CA ALA A 135 -4.02 -2.00 15.49
C ALA A 135 -4.97 -2.86 16.34
N LYS A 136 -5.29 -4.09 15.91
CA LYS A 136 -6.12 -5.04 16.68
C LYS A 136 -5.48 -5.40 18.02
N GLU A 137 -4.18 -5.64 18.05
CA GLU A 137 -3.43 -5.93 19.29
C GLU A 137 -3.38 -4.71 20.22
N MET A 138 -3.21 -3.50 19.68
CA MET A 138 -3.26 -2.29 20.50
C MET A 138 -4.67 -2.06 21.08
N LYS A 139 -5.71 -2.30 20.29
CA LYS A 139 -7.11 -2.18 20.72
C LYS A 139 -7.50 -3.23 21.76
N SER A 140 -7.02 -4.46 21.65
CA SER A 140 -7.26 -5.51 22.67
C SER A 140 -6.69 -5.10 24.03
N ASN A 141 -5.62 -4.31 24.03
CA ASN A 141 -5.00 -3.71 25.22
C ASN A 141 -5.62 -2.37 25.64
N GLY A 142 -6.75 -1.97 25.04
CA GLY A 142 -7.51 -0.77 25.43
C GLY A 142 -7.06 0.53 24.76
N THR A 143 -6.16 0.46 23.77
CA THR A 143 -5.73 1.64 23.01
C THR A 143 -6.80 2.07 22.02
N THR A 144 -7.08 3.37 21.93
CA THR A 144 -7.84 3.94 20.81
C THR A 144 -6.91 4.12 19.61
N VAL A 145 -7.19 3.43 18.51
CA VAL A 145 -6.35 3.47 17.30
C VAL A 145 -7.14 4.05 16.14
N LYS A 146 -6.58 5.09 15.51
CA LYS A 146 -7.11 5.73 14.29
C LYS A 146 -6.10 5.65 13.16
N TYR A 147 -6.57 5.68 11.92
CA TYR A 147 -5.76 5.76 10.71
C TYR A 147 -5.92 7.15 10.10
N ALA A 148 -4.79 7.81 9.82
CA ALA A 148 -4.77 9.13 9.20
C ALA A 148 -4.34 9.01 7.73
N ILE A 149 -5.27 9.33 6.82
CA ILE A 149 -5.05 9.23 5.38
C ILE A 149 -4.72 10.61 4.82
N HIS A 150 -3.58 10.68 4.14
CA HIS A 150 -3.24 11.84 3.33
C HIS A 150 -3.77 11.64 1.90
N PRO A 151 -4.41 12.64 1.26
CA PRO A 151 -5.09 12.47 -0.03
C PRO A 151 -4.16 12.02 -1.19
N VAL A 152 -2.85 12.28 -1.06
CA VAL A 152 -1.83 11.85 -2.03
C VAL A 152 -0.84 10.82 -1.46
N ALA A 153 -1.19 10.14 -0.37
CA ALA A 153 -0.39 9.01 0.11
C ALA A 153 -0.36 7.89 -0.94
N GLY A 154 0.83 7.33 -1.17
CA GLY A 154 1.03 6.28 -2.17
C GLY A 154 1.46 6.80 -3.54
N ARG A 155 0.81 6.30 -4.59
CA ARG A 155 1.13 6.51 -6.02
C ARG A 155 -0.09 6.56 -6.93
N MET A 156 -1.28 6.48 -6.34
CA MET A 156 -2.57 6.66 -7.01
C MET A 156 -3.54 7.31 -6.01
N PRO A 157 -4.54 8.07 -6.45
CA PRO A 157 -5.60 8.56 -5.57
C PRO A 157 -6.29 7.39 -4.85
N GLY A 158 -6.54 7.53 -3.54
CA GLY A 158 -7.19 6.49 -2.75
C GLY A 158 -6.33 5.24 -2.50
N HIS A 159 -5.01 5.29 -2.73
CA HIS A 159 -4.15 4.10 -2.63
C HIS A 159 -4.23 3.46 -1.24
N MET A 160 -4.12 4.27 -0.18
CA MET A 160 -4.15 3.72 1.18
C MET A 160 -5.54 3.20 1.54
N ASP A 161 -6.60 3.86 1.09
CA ASP A 161 -7.99 3.45 1.32
C ASP A 161 -8.24 2.05 0.78
N VAL A 162 -7.82 1.78 -0.47
CA VAL A 162 -7.97 0.47 -1.10
C VAL A 162 -7.24 -0.62 -0.29
N LEU A 163 -6.00 -0.35 0.14
CA LEU A 163 -5.21 -1.34 0.90
C LEU A 163 -5.76 -1.57 2.31
N LEU A 164 -6.29 -0.54 2.97
CA LEU A 164 -6.89 -0.69 4.29
C LEU A 164 -8.23 -1.44 4.20
N VAL A 165 -9.02 -1.21 3.15
CA VAL A 165 -10.23 -2.00 2.87
C VAL A 165 -9.87 -3.46 2.59
N GLU A 166 -8.84 -3.72 1.78
CA GLU A 166 -8.32 -5.07 1.53
C GLU A 166 -7.89 -5.77 2.83
N ALA A 167 -7.37 -5.00 3.79
CA ALA A 167 -6.93 -5.51 5.09
C ALA A 167 -8.04 -5.67 6.14
N ASP A 168 -9.31 -5.46 5.80
CA ASP A 168 -10.45 -5.47 6.72
C ASP A 168 -10.30 -4.44 7.86
N VAL A 169 -9.86 -3.23 7.55
CA VAL A 169 -9.87 -2.10 8.50
C VAL A 169 -11.28 -1.49 8.55
N PRO A 170 -11.86 -1.29 9.76
CA PRO A 170 -13.15 -0.64 9.89
C PRO A 170 -13.10 0.83 9.42
N PHE A 171 -14.07 1.24 8.60
CA PHE A 171 -14.16 2.61 8.09
C PHE A 171 -14.24 3.66 9.21
N ASP A 172 -14.88 3.35 10.34
CA ASP A 172 -14.99 4.25 11.50
C ASP A 172 -13.63 4.59 12.14
N ASP A 173 -12.60 3.80 11.85
CA ASP A 173 -11.24 4.06 12.33
C ASP A 173 -10.40 4.88 11.34
N VAL A 174 -10.90 5.10 10.11
CA VAL A 174 -10.16 5.76 9.02
C VAL A 174 -10.62 7.20 8.89
N PHE A 175 -9.68 8.14 8.96
CA PHE A 175 -9.95 9.57 8.94
C PHE A 175 -9.13 10.26 7.88
N GLU A 176 -9.75 11.21 7.19
CA GLU A 176 -9.07 12.08 6.24
C GLU A 176 -8.22 13.12 6.96
N MET A 177 -7.18 13.61 6.29
CA MET A 177 -6.23 14.59 6.83
C MET A 177 -6.90 15.79 7.53
N ASP A 178 -7.95 16.36 6.95
CA ASP A 178 -8.64 17.55 7.48
C ASP A 178 -9.38 17.27 8.79
N GLU A 179 -9.79 16.01 9.02
CA GLU A 179 -10.54 15.59 10.21
C GLU A 179 -9.59 15.25 11.37
N ILE A 180 -8.44 14.65 11.07
CA ILE A 180 -7.53 14.09 12.09
C ILE A 180 -6.33 14.98 12.44
N ASN A 181 -5.99 15.97 11.60
CA ASN A 181 -4.76 16.76 11.79
C ASN A 181 -4.67 17.47 13.15
N GLY A 182 -5.81 17.85 13.72
CA GLY A 182 -5.87 18.50 15.02
C GLY A 182 -5.55 17.59 16.22
N GLU A 183 -5.56 16.27 16.02
CA GLU A 183 -5.41 15.27 17.09
C GLU A 183 -3.96 14.80 17.29
N PHE A 184 -3.05 15.02 16.33
CA PHE A 184 -1.66 14.52 16.43
C PHE A 184 -0.91 15.00 17.68
N LYS A 185 -1.13 16.24 18.09
CA LYS A 185 -0.53 16.84 19.30
C LYS A 185 -0.97 16.16 20.60
N ASP A 186 -2.16 15.55 20.60
CA ASP A 186 -2.80 14.93 21.77
C ASP A 186 -2.68 13.40 21.76
N ALA A 187 -2.20 12.81 20.66
CA ALA A 187 -1.93 11.38 20.56
C ALA A 187 -0.69 10.98 21.39
N ASP A 188 -0.78 9.85 22.11
CA ASP A 188 0.35 9.31 22.87
C ASP A 188 1.46 8.81 21.95
N VAL A 189 1.10 8.19 20.81
CA VAL A 189 2.04 7.72 19.79
C VAL A 189 1.48 7.87 18.37
N THR A 190 2.31 8.32 17.43
CA THR A 190 2.03 8.23 16.00
C THR A 190 2.91 7.17 15.37
N ILE A 191 2.31 6.20 14.69
CA ILE A 191 3.00 5.08 14.03
C ILE A 191 2.96 5.32 12.52
N VAL A 192 4.12 5.62 11.95
CA VAL A 192 4.27 5.87 10.51
C VAL A 192 4.75 4.58 9.83
N VAL A 193 4.08 4.16 8.77
CA VAL A 193 4.45 2.95 8.01
C VAL A 193 4.64 3.29 6.55
N GLY A 194 5.90 3.43 6.13
CA GLY A 194 6.24 3.67 4.73
C GLY A 194 5.83 5.04 4.18
N ALA A 195 5.60 6.04 5.04
CA ALA A 195 5.30 7.41 4.62
C ALA A 195 6.50 8.33 4.85
N ASN A 196 6.66 9.34 3.98
CA ASN A 196 7.75 10.31 4.08
C ASN A 196 7.29 11.73 3.70
N ASP A 197 6.98 11.99 2.42
CA ASP A 197 6.68 13.36 1.97
C ASP A 197 5.40 13.94 2.60
N VAL A 198 4.37 13.10 2.76
CA VAL A 198 3.04 13.49 3.28
C VAL A 198 3.04 13.95 4.75
N LEU A 199 4.16 13.80 5.44
CA LEU A 199 4.36 14.24 6.82
C LEU A 199 5.61 15.13 6.96
N ASN A 200 6.22 15.55 5.84
CA ASN A 200 7.49 16.27 5.86
C ASN A 200 7.26 17.76 6.20
N PRO A 201 7.66 18.24 7.41
CA PRO A 201 7.43 19.63 7.82
C PRO A 201 8.16 20.66 6.98
N ALA A 202 9.14 20.25 6.16
CA ALA A 202 9.79 21.13 5.19
C ALA A 202 8.78 21.74 4.19
N ALA A 203 7.65 21.06 3.92
CA ALA A 203 6.57 21.60 3.08
C ALA A 203 6.05 22.96 3.54
N ARG A 204 6.12 23.28 4.85
CA ARG A 204 5.63 24.55 5.40
C ARG A 204 6.58 25.73 5.16
N ASN A 205 7.89 25.47 5.10
CA ASN A 205 8.92 26.52 5.24
C ASN A 205 10.02 26.51 4.16
N ALA A 206 10.27 25.37 3.51
CA ALA A 206 11.36 25.23 2.55
C ALA A 206 10.93 25.75 1.17
N GLN A 207 10.97 27.08 1.02
CA GLN A 207 10.76 27.75 -0.27
C GLN A 207 11.70 27.16 -1.34
N ASP A 208 11.24 27.15 -2.59
CA ASP A 208 11.95 26.59 -3.75
C ASP A 208 12.11 25.05 -3.77
N THR A 209 11.39 24.33 -2.90
CA THR A 209 11.32 22.86 -2.96
C THR A 209 10.02 22.37 -3.60
N PRO A 210 10.00 21.17 -4.24
CA PRO A 210 8.78 20.62 -4.86
C PRO A 210 7.61 20.38 -3.89
N ILE A 211 7.87 20.34 -2.59
CA ILE A 211 6.85 20.11 -1.54
C ILE A 211 6.38 21.39 -0.87
N TYR A 212 6.95 22.56 -1.22
CA TYR A 212 6.55 23.81 -0.59
C TYR A 212 5.06 24.12 -0.84
N GLY A 213 4.33 24.37 0.24
CA GLY A 213 2.89 24.66 0.20
C GLY A 213 1.99 23.42 0.10
N MET A 214 2.56 22.21 0.02
CA MET A 214 1.79 20.98 0.11
C MET A 214 1.20 20.86 1.53
N PRO A 215 -0.12 20.67 1.70
CA PRO A 215 -0.69 20.23 2.97
C PRO A 215 0.01 18.94 3.42
N ILE A 216 0.19 18.76 4.73
CA ILE A 216 0.81 17.57 5.30
C ILE A 216 0.03 17.12 6.53
N LEU A 217 0.24 15.87 6.91
CA LEU A 217 -0.15 15.37 8.23
C LEU A 217 0.77 15.96 9.30
N ASN A 218 0.20 16.51 10.37
CA ASN A 218 0.91 17.17 11.47
C ASN A 218 1.59 16.18 12.43
N VAL A 219 2.18 15.12 11.89
CA VAL A 219 2.91 14.07 12.64
C VAL A 219 4.02 14.68 13.48
N ASP A 220 4.65 15.76 13.01
CA ASP A 220 5.72 16.46 13.72
C ASP A 220 5.27 17.10 15.06
N GLU A 221 3.97 17.32 15.25
CA GLU A 221 3.40 17.82 16.50
C GLU A 221 3.24 16.72 17.56
N CYS A 222 3.28 15.43 17.17
CA CYS A 222 3.14 14.33 18.11
C CYS A 222 4.38 14.19 19.01
N LYS A 223 4.15 13.81 20.28
CA LYS A 223 5.22 13.65 21.27
C LYS A 223 6.11 12.45 20.95
N ASN A 224 5.51 11.31 20.63
CA ASN A 224 6.22 10.07 20.31
C ASN A 224 5.86 9.62 18.89
N ILE A 225 6.85 9.46 18.04
CA ILE A 225 6.68 9.05 16.65
C ILE A 225 7.51 7.80 16.42
N VAL A 226 6.89 6.73 15.93
CA VAL A 226 7.58 5.49 15.57
C VAL A 226 7.47 5.30 14.07
N ILE A 227 8.59 5.21 13.37
CA ILE A 227 8.62 5.20 11.90
C ILE A 227 9.21 3.88 11.40
N PHE A 228 8.41 3.14 10.63
CA PHE A 228 8.80 1.92 9.93
C PHE A 228 9.03 2.22 8.45
N ASN A 229 10.26 2.60 8.11
CA ASN A 229 10.67 2.95 6.75
C ASN A 229 11.94 2.18 6.36
N TYR A 230 12.14 1.95 5.06
CA TYR A 230 13.29 1.18 4.57
C TYR A 230 14.64 1.84 4.93
N ASP A 231 14.72 3.15 4.76
CA ASP A 231 15.90 3.94 5.06
C ASP A 231 15.50 5.38 5.46
N LEU A 232 16.50 6.25 5.60
CA LEU A 232 16.33 7.67 5.92
C LEU A 232 16.34 8.57 4.66
N ASN A 233 16.35 7.98 3.46
CA ASN A 233 16.45 8.73 2.23
C ASN A 233 15.17 9.54 1.99
N PRO A 234 15.27 10.64 1.23
CA PRO A 234 14.09 11.40 0.81
C PRO A 234 13.03 10.56 0.09
N GLY A 235 11.79 11.03 0.16
CA GLY A 235 10.67 10.44 -0.56
C GLY A 235 10.69 10.75 -2.06
N TYR A 236 9.51 10.79 -2.66
CA TYR A 236 9.32 11.15 -4.06
C TYR A 236 9.81 12.58 -4.36
N SER A 237 9.68 13.48 -3.40
CA SER A 237 10.08 14.88 -3.53
C SER A 237 11.59 15.11 -3.69
N GLY A 238 12.41 14.17 -3.25
CA GLY A 238 13.86 14.36 -3.13
C GLY A 238 14.29 15.30 -1.99
N VAL A 239 13.37 15.71 -1.10
CA VAL A 239 13.66 16.60 0.02
C VAL A 239 13.84 15.80 1.32
N ASP A 240 14.93 16.07 2.03
CA ASP A 240 15.19 15.52 3.37
C ASP A 240 14.01 15.77 4.32
N ASN A 241 13.70 14.79 5.18
CA ASN A 241 12.67 14.92 6.19
C ASN A 241 13.26 15.35 7.55
N PRO A 242 12.94 16.56 8.06
CA PRO A 242 13.46 17.03 9.34
C PRO A 242 13.07 16.14 10.55
N ILE A 243 11.99 15.36 10.46
CA ILE A 243 11.55 14.48 11.55
C ILE A 243 12.63 13.44 11.90
N TYR A 244 13.36 12.92 10.90
CA TYR A 244 14.45 11.95 11.12
C TYR A 244 15.63 12.54 11.90
N LYS A 245 15.74 13.87 11.96
CA LYS A 245 16.81 14.58 12.68
C LYS A 245 16.38 15.00 14.10
N ARG A 246 15.15 14.69 14.53
CA ARG A 246 14.66 15.01 15.87
C ARG A 246 15.46 14.20 16.91
N LYS A 247 15.93 14.87 17.96
CA LYS A 247 16.81 14.25 18.97
C LYS A 247 16.08 13.40 20.02
N SER A 248 14.76 13.56 20.15
CA SER A 248 13.94 12.89 21.15
C SER A 248 12.51 12.71 20.65
N GLY A 249 11.81 11.69 21.17
CA GLY A 249 10.41 11.44 20.81
C GLY A 249 10.21 10.89 19.39
N VAL A 250 11.27 10.43 18.73
CA VAL A 250 11.20 9.74 17.43
C VAL A 250 12.03 8.47 17.55
N ALA A 251 11.48 7.35 17.10
CA ALA A 251 12.23 6.12 16.81
C ALA A 251 12.07 5.78 15.34
N VAL A 252 13.17 5.54 14.63
CA VAL A 252 13.13 5.06 13.24
C VAL A 252 13.64 3.62 13.20
N VAL A 253 12.77 2.72 12.78
CA VAL A 253 13.04 1.30 12.58
C VAL A 253 13.29 1.09 11.10
N GLN A 254 14.58 1.03 10.72
CA GLN A 254 14.98 0.87 9.33
C GLN A 254 14.80 -0.57 8.84
N GLY A 255 14.12 -0.75 7.72
CA GLY A 255 13.97 -2.03 7.05
C GLY A 255 12.68 -2.14 6.23
N ASP A 256 12.51 -3.29 5.56
CA ASP A 256 11.24 -3.61 4.92
C ASP A 256 10.10 -3.56 5.95
N ALA A 257 9.04 -2.82 5.65
CA ALA A 257 7.98 -2.51 6.61
C ALA A 257 7.29 -3.78 7.13
N ALA A 258 7.09 -4.79 6.27
CA ALA A 258 6.48 -6.05 6.68
C ALA A 258 7.39 -6.83 7.63
N GLN A 259 8.70 -6.88 7.36
CA GLN A 259 9.66 -7.52 8.26
C GLN A 259 9.70 -6.81 9.62
N THR A 260 9.83 -5.49 9.64
CA THR A 260 9.97 -4.74 10.89
C THR A 260 8.69 -4.76 11.74
N LEU A 261 7.51 -4.72 11.10
CA LEU A 261 6.23 -4.85 11.81
C LEU A 261 6.03 -6.27 12.36
N THR A 262 6.43 -7.30 11.62
CA THR A 262 6.40 -8.68 12.12
C THR A 262 7.28 -8.83 13.37
N GLU A 263 8.46 -8.23 13.36
CA GLU A 263 9.35 -8.24 14.52
C GLU A 263 8.76 -7.49 15.72
N LEU A 264 8.08 -6.36 15.50
CA LEU A 264 7.34 -5.67 16.55
C LEU A 264 6.22 -6.54 17.11
N LEU A 265 5.40 -7.15 16.25
CA LEU A 265 4.27 -8.01 16.65
C LEU A 265 4.74 -9.18 17.52
N ASN A 266 5.92 -9.74 17.26
CA ASN A 266 6.48 -10.80 18.09
C ASN A 266 6.97 -10.32 19.48
N LYS A 267 7.14 -9.01 19.68
CA LYS A 267 7.58 -8.40 20.95
C LYS A 267 6.41 -7.88 21.79
N ILE A 268 5.25 -7.60 21.18
CA ILE A 268 4.12 -6.97 21.87
C ILE A 268 3.18 -7.98 22.51
#